data_AF-A0A0C2X2D2-F1
#
_entry.id   AF-A0A0C2X2D2-F1
#
_cell.length_a   1.000
_cell.length_b   1.000
_cell.length_c   1.000
_cell.angle_alpha   90.00
_cell.angle_beta   90.00
_cell.angle_gamma   90.00
#
_symmetry.space_group_name_H-M   'P 1'
#
loop_
_entity.id
_entity.type
_entity.pdbx_description
1 polymer ?
#
loop_
_entity_poly.entity_id
_entity_poly.type
_entity_poly.pdbx_seq_one_letter_code
_entity_poly.pdbx_strand_id
1 'polypeptide(L)' 'MPYIKSLTINGEAVTWPVIRHDQIADGGHIVFEMSDKPEEWGNALLWKSGERRHIEL' A
#
# COMPACT_ATOMS: atom_id res chain seq x y z
N MET A 1 10.12 16.19 -5.40
CA MET A 1 9.22 15.29 -4.65
C MET A 1 9.61 13.84 -4.96
N PRO A 2 10.59 13.27 -4.23
CA PRO A 2 11.10 11.92 -4.53
C PRO A 2 10.32 10.80 -3.83
N TYR A 3 9.33 11.11 -2.99
CA TYR A 3 8.60 10.12 -2.20
C TYR A 3 7.16 9.97 -2.68
N ILE A 4 6.58 8.79 -2.45
CA ILE A 4 5.17 8.50 -2.72
C ILE A 4 4.41 8.68 -1.41
N LYS A 5 3.36 9.49 -1.43
CA LYS A 5 2.44 9.72 -0.32
C LYS A 5 1.28 8.76 -0.31
N SER A 6 0.71 8.48 -1.48
CA SER A 6 -0.40 7.56 -1.64
C SER A 6 -0.44 6.98 -3.05
N LEU A 7 -1.12 5.85 -3.20
CA LEU A 7 -1.39 5.21 -4.48
C LEU A 7 -2.88 4.88 -4.57
N THR A 8 -3.49 5.21 -5.70
CA THR A 8 -4.80 4.67 -6.09
C THR A 8 -4.72 3.99 -7.44
N ILE A 9 -5.49 2.90 -7.60
CA ILE A 9 -5.72 2.23 -8.88
C ILE A 9 -7.21 2.25 -9.15
N ASN A 10 -7.62 2.88 -10.26
CA ASN A 10 -9.03 3.06 -10.62
C ASN A 10 -9.88 3.69 -9.49
N GLY A 11 -9.26 4.58 -8.71
CA GLY A 11 -9.90 5.26 -7.56
C GLY A 11 -9.86 4.47 -6.25
N GLU A 12 -9.45 3.21 -6.25
CA GLU A 12 -9.29 2.39 -5.04
C GLU A 12 -7.91 2.61 -4.41
N ALA A 13 -7.87 2.83 -3.10
CA ALA A 13 -6.63 3.03 -2.36
C ALA A 13 -5.82 1.74 -2.23
N VAL A 14 -4.54 1.81 -2.59
CA VAL A 14 -3.57 0.72 -2.39
C VAL A 14 -2.79 1.03 -1.13
N THR A 15 -3.02 0.31 -0.05
CA THR A 15 -2.39 0.56 1.27
C THR A 15 -1.10 -0.24 1.49
N TRP A 16 -0.80 -1.16 0.58
CA TRP A 16 0.36 -2.04 0.64
C TRP A 16 1.25 -1.80 -0.60
N PRO A 17 2.58 -1.70 -0.49
CA PRO A 17 3.47 -1.40 -1.62
C PRO A 17 3.68 -2.61 -2.56
N VAL A 18 2.61 -3.35 -2.85
CA VAL A 18 2.57 -4.44 -3.81
C VAL A 18 1.32 -4.28 -4.66
N ILE A 19 1.52 -4.13 -5.97
CA ILE A 19 0.44 -4.15 -6.94
C ILE A 19 0.29 -5.59 -7.42
N ARG A 20 -0.91 -6.16 -7.28
CA ARG A 20 -1.23 -7.48 -7.82
C ARG A 20 -1.57 -7.38 -9.31
N HIS A 21 -1.35 -8.48 -10.04
CA HIS A 21 -1.64 -8.54 -11.48
C HIS A 21 -3.11 -8.22 -11.80
N ASP A 22 -4.05 -8.74 -11.03
CA ASP A 22 -5.49 -8.51 -11.23
C ASP A 22 -5.91 -7.04 -11.08
N GLN A 23 -5.14 -6.23 -10.34
CA GLN A 23 -5.42 -4.80 -10.20
C GLN A 23 -5.10 -3.99 -11.46
N ILE A 24 -4.27 -4.54 -12.37
CA ILE A 24 -3.81 -3.84 -13.59
C ILE A 24 -4.16 -4.57 -14.89
N ALA A 25 -4.73 -5.78 -14.79
CA ALA A 25 -4.97 -6.66 -15.93
C ALA A 25 -5.88 -6.03 -17.00
N ASP A 26 -6.88 -5.26 -16.56
CA ASP A 26 -7.86 -4.59 -17.43
C ASP A 26 -7.41 -3.18 -17.87
N GLY A 27 -6.20 -2.77 -17.50
CA GLY A 27 -5.73 -1.40 -17.67
C GLY A 27 -6.42 -0.40 -16.72
N GLY A 28 -6.39 0.88 -17.07
CA GLY A 28 -7.01 1.96 -16.30
C GLY A 28 -6.00 2.98 -15.78
N HIS A 29 -6.29 3.59 -14.62
CA HIS A 29 -5.51 4.69 -14.08
C HIS A 29 -4.77 4.29 -12.81
N ILE A 30 -3.46 4.48 -12.83
CA ILE A 30 -2.57 4.34 -11.67
C ILE A 30 -2.13 5.75 -11.29
N VAL A 31 -2.54 6.21 -10.10
CA VAL A 31 -2.29 7.58 -9.64
C VAL A 31 -1.42 7.55 -8.39
N PHE A 32 -0.18 8.04 -8.55
CA PHE A 32 0.74 8.28 -7.45
C PHE A 32 0.60 9.74 -6.98
N GLU A 33 0.30 9.93 -5.71
CA GLU A 33 0.45 11.24 -5.07
C GLU A 33 1.89 11.37 -4.55
N MET A 34 2.60 12.42 -4.97
CA MET A 34 4.02 12.60 -4.63
C MET A 34 4.21 13.53 -3.43
N SER A 35 5.32 13.35 -2.71
CA SER A 35 5.74 14.15 -1.55
C SER A 35 7.22 14.54 -1.62
N ASP A 36 7.57 15.65 -0.98
CA ASP A 36 8.94 16.13 -0.78
C ASP A 36 9.65 15.51 0.43
N LYS A 37 8.90 14.82 1.31
CA LYS A 37 9.39 14.15 2.53
C LYS A 37 9.00 12.67 2.51
N PRO A 38 9.73 11.81 3.24
CA PRO A 38 9.32 10.43 3.44
C PRO A 38 7.91 10.37 4.03
N GLU A 39 7.11 9.41 3.56
CA GLU A 39 5.72 9.21 3.95
C GLU A 39 5.53 7.80 4.51
N GLU A 40 4.43 7.55 5.23
CA GLU A 40 4.17 6.22 5.80
C GLU A 40 3.94 5.14 4.72
N TRP A 41 3.35 5.54 3.58
CA TRP A 41 3.06 4.63 2.48
C TRP A 41 4.34 3.96 1.97
N GLY A 42 4.35 2.62 1.99
CA GLY A 42 5.51 1.81 1.60
C GLY A 42 6.65 1.74 2.62
N ASN A 43 6.58 2.50 3.73
CA ASN A 43 7.58 2.51 4.80
C ASN A 43 7.07 1.93 6.12
N ALA A 44 5.78 1.59 6.23
CA ALA A 44 5.23 0.95 7.41
C ALA A 44 5.94 -0.40 7.68
N LEU A 45 6.47 -0.55 8.90
CA LEU A 45 7.11 -1.80 9.33
C LEU A 45 6.09 -2.95 9.25
N LEU A 46 6.46 -4.01 8.55
CA LEU A 46 5.77 -5.31 8.44
C LEU A 46 5.44 -5.99 9.79
N TRP A 47 5.78 -5.39 10.92
CA TRP A 47 5.76 -6.00 12.25
C TRP A 47 4.37 -6.08 12.91
N LYS A 48 3.32 -5.49 12.35
CA LYS A 48 1.95 -5.66 12.88
C LYS A 48 1.28 -7.01 12.58
N SER A 49 2.02 -8.02 12.11
CA SER A 49 1.51 -9.40 11.94
C SER A 49 1.81 -10.34 13.13
N GLY A 50 2.18 -9.78 14.29
CA GLY A 50 2.52 -10.54 15.52
C GLY A 50 1.50 -10.45 16.66
N GLU A 51 0.27 -10.00 16.42
CA GLU A 51 -0.73 -9.85 17.49
C GLU A 51 -1.54 -11.15 17.70
N ARG A 52 -1.02 -11.96 18.64
CA ARG A 52 -1.53 -13.15 19.35
C ARG A 52 -2.95 -13.63 19.00
N ARG A 53 -3.06 -14.86 18.47
CA ARG A 53 -4.22 -15.73 18.76
C ARG A 53 -3.84 -16.66 19.90
N HIS A 54 -4.29 -16.33 21.12
CA HIS A 54 -4.39 -17.31 22.20
C HIS A 54 -5.51 -18.27 21.79
N ILE A 55 -5.16 -19.49 21.40
CA ILE A 55 -6.11 -20.60 21.28
C ILE A 55 -6.07 -21.32 22.62
N GLU A 56 -7.14 -21.19 23.40
CA GLU A 56 -7.37 -22.06 24.55
C GLU A 56 -7.52 -23.50 24.03
N LEU A 57 -6.76 -24.43 24.63
CA LEU A 57 -6.86 -25.87 24.44
C LEU A 57 -7.73 -26.47 25.55
#